data_AF-A0A956E678-F1
#
_entry.id   AF-A0A956E678-F1
#
_cell.length_a   1.000
_cell.length_b   1.000
_cell.length_c   1.000
_cell.angle_alpha   90.00
_cell.angle_beta   90.00
_cell.angle_gamma   90.00
#
_symmetry.space_group_name_H-M   'P 1'
#
loop_
_entity.id
_entity.type
_entity.pdbx_description
1 polymer ?
#
loop_
_entity_poly.entity_id
_entity_poly.type
_entity_poly.pdbx_seq_one_letter_code
_entity_poly.pdbx_strand_id
1 'polypeptide(L)'
;MNSTGLSPSSRYVRGLRCAGALVLACALLPACRRISKRTLKDTEGRTFEAECDRNGICKLKQVSGEEAPADKPQLTLSAEARLVGVCNVAEGGTPAPGDCRALECNGDADCPPAMGEKDGTCVNHLCISPTGEQGVPDAVMMCLASTGLGRTKPKQVGLYAMALNCGSPCVVPKPCRQP
;
A
#
# COMPACT_ATOMS: atom_id res chain seq x y z
N MET A 1 -41.06 53.02 -21.10
CA MET A 1 -41.51 52.60 -22.43
C MET A 1 -40.77 53.42 -23.47
N ASN A 2 -39.84 52.81 -24.21
CA ASN A 2 -39.60 53.07 -25.62
C ASN A 2 -38.35 52.30 -26.06
N SER A 3 -38.64 51.13 -26.64
CA SER A 3 -37.74 50.38 -27.51
C SER A 3 -37.54 51.16 -28.80
N THR A 4 -36.29 51.36 -29.22
CA THR A 4 -35.96 51.68 -30.61
C THR A 4 -35.15 50.53 -31.17
N GLY A 5 -35.80 49.78 -32.05
CA GLY A 5 -35.17 48.79 -32.91
C GLY A 5 -35.05 49.31 -34.35
N LEU A 6 -34.18 48.61 -35.08
CA LEU A 6 -34.09 48.44 -36.53
C LEU A 6 -33.26 49.46 -37.34
N SER A 7 -32.02 49.02 -37.61
CA SER A 7 -31.37 48.72 -38.93
C SER A 7 -31.60 49.66 -40.12
N PRO A 8 -30.56 49.84 -40.97
CA PRO A 8 -30.51 49.02 -42.19
C PRO A 8 -29.11 48.60 -42.68
N SER A 9 -29.07 47.45 -43.38
CA SER A 9 -28.50 47.16 -44.73
C SER A 9 -27.21 47.88 -45.18
N SER A 10 -26.25 47.34 -45.93
CA SER A 10 -26.01 46.05 -46.60
C SER A 10 -24.74 46.22 -47.46
N ARG A 11 -23.88 45.19 -47.51
CA ARG A 11 -22.89 44.81 -48.57
C ARG A 11 -21.63 45.67 -48.83
N TYR A 12 -20.45 45.04 -48.73
CA TYR A 12 -19.52 44.68 -49.85
C TYR A 12 -18.23 44.03 -49.25
N VAL A 13 -17.93 42.73 -49.44
CA VAL A 13 -17.16 42.05 -50.51
C VAL A 13 -15.72 41.65 -50.09
N ARG A 14 -15.31 40.44 -50.53
CA ARG A 14 -13.98 39.77 -50.50
C ARG A 14 -13.62 39.17 -49.13
N GLY A 15 -13.48 37.87 -48.94
CA GLY A 15 -12.87 36.85 -49.79
C GLY A 15 -11.46 36.58 -49.26
N LEU A 16 -11.30 35.59 -48.38
CA LEU A 16 -10.03 34.90 -48.17
C LEU A 16 -10.26 33.52 -47.52
N ARG A 17 -9.60 32.51 -48.09
CA ARG A 17 -9.63 31.09 -47.74
C ARG A 17 -8.74 30.80 -46.52
N CYS A 18 -8.77 29.52 -46.11
CA CYS A 18 -7.92 28.78 -45.17
C CYS A 18 -8.62 28.57 -43.80
N ALA A 19 -9.25 27.42 -43.53
CA ALA A 19 -8.63 26.10 -43.28
C ALA A 19 -7.67 26.12 -42.09
N GLY A 20 -8.01 25.36 -41.04
CA GLY A 20 -7.18 25.13 -39.85
C GLY A 20 -7.39 26.20 -38.76
N ALA A 21 -7.57 25.90 -37.48
CA ALA A 21 -7.29 24.69 -36.74
C ALA A 21 -8.29 24.57 -35.59
N LEU A 22 -8.96 23.43 -35.53
CA LEU A 22 -9.66 22.97 -34.32
C LEU A 22 -8.53 22.53 -33.38
N VAL A 23 -8.01 23.47 -32.58
CA VAL A 23 -7.05 23.16 -31.53
C VAL A 23 -7.80 22.33 -30.50
N LEU A 24 -7.71 21.01 -30.65
CA LEU A 24 -7.94 20.07 -29.57
C LEU A 24 -7.01 20.51 -28.44
N ALA A 25 -7.57 21.25 -27.48
CA ALA A 25 -6.99 21.38 -26.17
C ALA A 25 -7.04 19.97 -25.56
N CYS A 26 -6.03 19.15 -25.87
CA CYS A 26 -5.68 17.97 -25.09
C CYS A 26 -5.42 18.50 -23.69
N ALA A 27 -6.46 18.45 -22.86
CA ALA A 27 -6.38 18.69 -21.45
C ALA A 27 -5.34 17.71 -20.90
N LEU A 28 -4.13 18.24 -20.68
CA LEU A 28 -3.15 17.68 -19.75
C LEU A 28 -3.76 17.79 -18.36
N LEU A 29 -4.79 16.99 -18.09
CA LEU A 29 -5.21 16.71 -16.73
C LEU A 29 -4.01 15.98 -16.12
N PRO A 30 -3.30 16.55 -15.14
CA PRO A 30 -2.40 15.75 -14.34
C PRO A 30 -3.28 14.63 -13.80
N ALA A 31 -2.99 13.38 -14.18
CA ALA A 31 -3.72 12.23 -13.70
C ALA A 31 -3.77 12.35 -12.17
N CYS A 32 -4.94 12.70 -11.62
CA CYS A 32 -5.10 12.89 -10.19
C CYS A 32 -4.78 11.54 -9.55
N ARG A 33 -3.56 11.39 -9.04
CA ARG A 33 -3.19 10.30 -8.15
C ARG A 33 -4.11 10.45 -6.95
N ARG A 34 -5.20 9.67 -6.92
CA ARG A 34 -6.06 9.58 -5.74
C ARG A 34 -5.25 8.83 -4.69
N ILE A 35 -4.61 9.59 -3.82
CA ILE A 35 -3.92 9.08 -2.64
C ILE A 35 -5.01 8.76 -1.62
N SER A 36 -5.06 7.51 -1.19
CA SER A 36 -5.91 7.09 -0.07
C SER A 36 -5.12 7.20 1.22
N LYS A 37 -5.71 7.81 2.24
CA LYS A 37 -5.15 7.84 3.59
C LYS A 37 -5.87 6.79 4.43
N ARG A 38 -5.10 5.98 5.16
CA ARG A 38 -5.65 4.97 6.08
C ARG A 38 -4.74 4.76 7.27
N THR A 39 -5.30 4.22 8.34
CA THR A 39 -4.55 3.79 9.52
C THR A 39 -4.32 2.29 9.44
N LEU A 40 -3.07 1.87 9.50
CA LEU A 40 -2.69 0.46 9.52
C LEU A 40 -2.27 0.07 10.93
N LYS A 41 -2.45 -1.21 11.28
CA LYS A 41 -1.99 -1.78 12.54
C LYS A 41 -1.26 -3.09 12.25
N ASP A 42 -0.13 -3.35 12.92
CA ASP A 42 0.56 -4.62 12.82
C ASP A 42 0.34 -5.53 14.03
N THR A 43 0.80 -6.78 13.93
CA THR A 43 0.69 -7.81 14.98
C THR A 43 1.55 -7.56 16.23
N GLU A 44 2.32 -6.46 16.27
CA GLU A 44 3.01 -5.97 17.46
C GLU A 44 2.27 -4.78 18.11
N GLY A 45 1.11 -4.41 17.57
CA GLY A 45 0.31 -3.28 18.06
C GLY A 45 0.85 -1.90 17.64
N ARG A 46 1.80 -1.84 16.69
CA ARG A 46 2.23 -0.56 16.11
C ARG A 46 1.14 -0.03 15.20
N THR A 47 0.99 1.30 15.16
CA THR A 47 0.04 1.95 14.26
C THR A 47 0.76 2.88 13.29
N PHE A 48 0.24 2.95 12.07
CA PHE A 48 0.85 3.69 10.98
C PHE A 48 -0.20 4.51 10.22
N GLU A 49 0.15 5.74 9.89
CA GLU A 49 -0.50 6.50 8.83
C GLU A 49 0.08 6.03 7.49
N ALA A 50 -0.79 5.56 6.60
CA ALA A 50 -0.42 5.14 5.26
C ALA A 50 -1.09 6.02 4.20
N GLU A 51 -0.27 6.56 3.31
CA GLU A 51 -0.71 7.26 2.10
C GLU A 51 -0.40 6.38 0.89
N CYS A 52 -1.42 5.67 0.39
CA CYS A 52 -1.28 4.71 -0.70
C CYS A 52 -1.84 5.26 -2.01
N ASP A 53 -1.06 5.13 -3.08
CA ASP A 53 -1.53 5.40 -4.44
C ASP A 53 -2.25 4.18 -5.05
N ARG A 54 -2.79 4.35 -6.26
CA ARG A 54 -3.51 3.29 -6.98
C ARG A 54 -2.62 2.15 -7.48
N ASN A 55 -1.30 2.33 -7.46
CA ASN A 55 -0.35 1.29 -7.85
C ASN A 55 0.05 0.42 -6.65
N GLY A 56 -0.55 0.64 -5.47
CA GLY A 56 -0.22 -0.07 -4.23
C GLY A 56 1.04 0.47 -3.55
N ILE A 57 1.61 1.58 -4.02
CA ILE A 57 2.78 2.19 -3.39
C ILE A 57 2.28 3.04 -2.21
N CYS A 58 2.71 2.67 -1.00
CA CYS A 58 2.34 3.35 0.24
C CYS A 58 3.52 4.08 0.86
N LYS A 59 3.32 5.35 1.21
CA LYS A 59 4.20 6.05 2.15
C LYS A 59 3.70 5.81 3.56
N LEU A 60 4.58 5.38 4.44
CA LEU A 60 4.25 5.01 5.81
C LEU A 60 4.87 6.01 6.79
N LYS A 61 4.11 6.32 7.85
CA LYS A 61 4.59 7.04 9.02
C LYS A 61 4.08 6.33 10.26
N GLN A 62 4.97 5.88 11.13
CA GLN A 62 4.57 5.30 12.41
C GLN A 62 4.01 6.40 13.32
N VAL A 63 2.88 6.10 13.97
CA VAL A 63 2.16 7.01 14.88
C VAL A 63 2.31 6.55 16.33
N SER A 64 2.33 5.24 16.58
CA SER A 64 2.47 4.68 17.92
C SER A 64 3.12 3.30 17.93
N GLY A 65 3.45 2.81 19.14
CA GLY A 65 4.04 1.49 19.38
C GLY A 65 5.56 1.53 19.48
N GLU A 66 6.18 0.35 19.56
CA GLU A 66 7.65 0.21 19.64
C GLU A 66 8.31 0.80 18.39
N GLU A 67 9.30 1.68 18.58
CA GLU A 67 10.01 2.33 17.47
C GLU A 67 10.89 1.35 16.68
N ALA A 68 11.14 1.68 15.42
CA ALA A 68 12.03 0.89 14.59
C ALA A 68 13.47 0.85 15.18
N PRO A 69 14.19 -0.28 15.04
CA PRO A 69 15.60 -0.35 15.42
C PRO A 69 16.44 0.75 14.75
N ALA A 70 17.44 1.28 15.46
CA ALA A 70 18.26 2.39 14.99
C ALA A 70 19.01 2.10 13.67
N ASP A 71 19.34 0.84 13.40
CA ASP A 71 19.98 0.37 12.17
C ASP A 71 19.01 0.20 10.99
N LYS A 72 17.69 0.22 11.25
CA LYS A 72 16.64 0.03 10.24
C LYS A 72 15.49 1.04 10.44
N PRO A 73 15.76 2.35 10.34
CA PRO A 73 14.78 3.38 10.69
C PRO A 73 13.68 3.59 9.64
N GLN A 74 13.84 3.07 8.42
CA GLN A 74 12.86 3.26 7.36
C GLN A 74 11.76 2.20 7.42
N LEU A 75 10.56 2.56 6.96
CA LEU A 75 9.41 1.68 6.89
C LEU A 75 9.05 1.42 5.43
N THR A 76 8.82 0.15 5.10
CA THR A 76 8.27 -0.24 3.81
C THR A 76 7.12 -1.22 3.99
N LEU A 77 6.24 -1.25 3.01
CA LEU A 77 5.20 -2.27 2.91
C LEU A 77 5.78 -3.47 2.14
N SER A 78 5.65 -4.67 2.68
CA SER A 78 5.93 -5.91 1.96
C SER A 78 4.62 -6.60 1.59
N ALA A 79 4.52 -6.99 0.32
CA ALA A 79 3.44 -7.80 -0.24
C ALA A 79 4.02 -8.88 -1.19
N GLU A 80 5.26 -9.30 -0.94
CA GLU A 80 5.98 -10.29 -1.76
C GLU A 80 5.43 -11.71 -1.62
N ALA A 81 4.86 -12.02 -0.46
CA ALA A 81 4.21 -13.29 -0.16
C ALA A 81 2.71 -13.09 0.07
N ARG A 82 2.02 -14.09 0.63
CA ARG A 82 0.57 -14.00 0.83
C ARG A 82 0.17 -12.95 1.87
N LEU A 83 0.93 -12.79 2.95
CA LEU A 83 0.65 -11.78 3.99
C LEU A 83 1.25 -10.44 3.60
N VAL A 84 0.49 -9.38 3.84
CA VAL A 84 0.95 -8.00 3.74
C VAL A 84 1.46 -7.56 5.11
N GLY A 85 2.65 -6.96 5.15
CA GLY A 85 3.28 -6.52 6.39
C GLY A 85 4.02 -5.20 6.27
N VAL A 86 4.32 -4.61 7.43
CA VAL A 86 5.21 -3.45 7.54
C VAL A 86 6.58 -3.94 8.01
N CYS A 87 7.61 -3.56 7.27
CA CYS A 87 8.98 -3.97 7.54
C CYS A 87 9.86 -2.78 7.91
N ASN A 88 10.71 -2.97 8.91
CA ASN A 88 11.79 -2.04 9.20
C ASN A 88 12.96 -2.32 8.26
N VAL A 89 13.45 -1.31 7.55
CA VAL A 89 14.55 -1.47 6.58
C VAL A 89 15.65 -0.46 6.82
N ALA A 90 16.88 -0.90 6.54
CA ALA A 90 18.01 0.02 6.43
C ALA A 90 17.77 0.95 5.22
N GLU A 91 18.37 2.13 5.26
CA GLU A 91 18.28 3.08 4.15
C GLU A 91 18.77 2.45 2.84
N GLY A 92 17.89 2.40 1.84
CA GLY A 92 18.17 1.77 0.54
C GLY A 92 18.25 0.23 0.57
N GLY A 93 17.91 -0.41 1.68
CA GLY A 93 17.97 -1.87 1.85
C GLY A 93 16.68 -2.58 1.44
N THR A 94 16.80 -3.90 1.26
CA THR A 94 15.65 -4.81 1.04
C THR A 94 15.19 -5.37 2.39
N PRO A 95 13.87 -5.47 2.65
CA PRO A 95 13.37 -6.07 3.88
C PRO A 95 13.71 -7.55 3.97
N ALA A 96 14.23 -7.99 5.11
CA ALA A 96 14.27 -9.42 5.42
C ALA A 96 12.93 -9.83 6.07
N PRO A 97 12.45 -11.07 5.88
CA PRO A 97 11.17 -11.50 6.46
C PRO A 97 11.05 -11.31 7.98
N GLY A 98 12.17 -11.43 8.71
CA GLY A 98 12.19 -11.23 10.16
C GLY A 98 11.99 -9.79 10.62
N ASP A 99 12.18 -8.83 9.70
CA ASP A 99 11.99 -7.41 9.96
C ASP A 99 10.54 -6.95 9.71
N CYS A 100 9.71 -7.84 9.17
CA CYS A 100 8.32 -7.59 8.82
C CYS A 100 7.37 -8.05 9.92
N ARG A 101 6.27 -7.31 10.09
CA ARG A 101 5.13 -7.71 10.91
C ARG A 101 3.88 -7.64 10.07
N ALA A 102 3.08 -8.72 10.12
CA ALA A 102 1.84 -8.79 9.35
C ALA A 102 0.89 -7.67 9.80
N LEU A 103 0.14 -7.14 8.84
CA LEU A 103 -0.90 -6.17 9.13
C LEU A 103 -2.17 -6.86 9.61
N GLU A 104 -2.73 -6.35 10.69
CA GLU A 104 -4.02 -6.74 11.24
C GLU A 104 -5.15 -5.92 10.60
N CYS A 105 -6.33 -6.51 10.47
CA CYS A 105 -7.50 -5.85 9.92
C CYS A 105 -8.81 -6.32 10.58
N ASN A 106 -9.82 -5.45 10.55
CA ASN A 106 -11.21 -5.80 10.85
C ASN A 106 -12.07 -5.84 9.57
N GLY A 107 -11.59 -5.25 8.48
CA GLY A 107 -12.17 -5.35 7.15
C GLY A 107 -11.21 -4.85 6.06
N ASP A 108 -11.63 -4.99 4.81
CA ASP A 108 -10.81 -4.70 3.61
C ASP A 108 -10.27 -3.27 3.57
N ALA A 109 -11.02 -2.30 4.09
CA ALA A 109 -10.61 -0.89 4.14
C ALA A 109 -9.38 -0.64 5.04
N ASP A 110 -9.12 -1.53 6.01
CA ASP A 110 -7.95 -1.44 6.89
C ASP A 110 -6.68 -1.93 6.19
N CYS A 111 -6.82 -2.64 5.06
CA CYS A 111 -5.70 -3.19 4.32
C CYS A 111 -5.23 -2.24 3.21
N PRO A 112 -3.91 -2.17 2.93
CA PRO A 112 -3.40 -1.43 1.78
C PRO A 112 -3.99 -1.96 0.46
N PRO A 113 -4.30 -1.07 -0.50
CA PRO A 113 -4.88 -1.50 -1.77
C PRO A 113 -3.87 -2.30 -2.59
N ALA A 114 -4.33 -3.37 -3.22
CA ALA A 114 -3.59 -4.00 -4.30
C ALA A 114 -3.62 -3.12 -5.56
N MET A 115 -2.76 -3.43 -6.54
CA MET A 115 -2.66 -2.64 -7.78
C MET A 115 -4.02 -2.55 -8.49
N GLY A 116 -4.51 -1.32 -8.70
CA GLY A 116 -5.79 -1.05 -9.36
C GLY A 116 -7.02 -1.18 -8.45
N GLU A 117 -6.85 -1.60 -7.20
CA GLU A 117 -7.94 -1.72 -6.23
C GLU A 117 -8.08 -0.47 -5.36
N LYS A 118 -9.24 -0.30 -4.75
CA LYS A 118 -9.51 0.81 -3.82
C LYS A 118 -9.03 0.48 -2.40
N ASP A 119 -9.25 -0.77 -2.01
CA ASP A 119 -9.02 -1.33 -0.68
C ASP A 119 -8.25 -2.64 -0.85
N GLY A 120 -7.65 -3.14 0.24
CA GLY A 120 -6.96 -4.43 0.23
C GLY A 120 -7.90 -5.58 0.53
N THR A 121 -7.36 -6.76 0.82
CA THR A 121 -8.15 -7.94 1.21
C THR A 121 -7.83 -8.32 2.65
N CYS A 122 -8.87 -8.42 3.48
CA CYS A 122 -8.79 -8.87 4.86
C CYS A 122 -9.29 -10.31 4.99
N VAL A 123 -8.45 -11.22 5.46
CA VAL A 123 -8.83 -12.62 5.71
C VAL A 123 -8.32 -13.05 7.07
N ASN A 124 -9.23 -13.56 7.92
CA ASN A 124 -8.91 -14.01 9.28
C ASN A 124 -8.11 -12.96 10.07
N HIS A 125 -8.58 -11.71 10.03
CA HIS A 125 -7.96 -10.57 10.70
C HIS A 125 -6.54 -10.18 10.22
N LEU A 126 -6.09 -10.72 9.08
CA LEU A 126 -4.80 -10.37 8.49
C LEU A 126 -4.99 -9.85 7.06
N CYS A 127 -4.20 -8.83 6.71
CA CYS A 127 -4.16 -8.34 5.33
C CYS A 127 -3.40 -9.31 4.44
N ILE A 128 -3.99 -9.65 3.30
CA ILE A 128 -3.40 -10.58 2.33
C ILE A 128 -3.22 -9.93 0.96
N SER A 129 -2.19 -10.39 0.25
CA SER A 129 -1.99 -10.17 -1.18
C SER A 129 -2.70 -11.30 -1.94
N PRO A 130 -3.74 -11.00 -2.73
CA PRO A 130 -4.52 -12.05 -3.42
C PRO A 130 -3.72 -12.81 -4.48
N THR A 131 -2.65 -12.20 -5.00
CA THR A 131 -1.73 -12.83 -5.96
C THR A 131 -0.54 -13.53 -5.30
N GLY A 132 -0.37 -13.38 -3.98
CA GLY A 132 0.75 -13.93 -3.24
C GLY A 132 0.51 -15.39 -2.86
N GLU A 133 1.52 -16.25 -3.09
CA GLU A 133 1.53 -17.61 -2.58
C GLU A 133 2.05 -17.66 -1.14
N GLN A 134 1.56 -18.62 -0.37
CA GLN A 134 2.02 -18.80 1.00
C GLN A 134 3.47 -19.31 1.00
N GLY A 135 4.38 -18.55 1.61
CA GLY A 135 5.80 -18.83 1.63
C GLY A 135 6.45 -18.72 3.01
N VAL A 136 7.76 -18.92 3.04
CA VAL A 136 8.59 -18.74 4.24
C VAL A 136 8.39 -17.36 4.88
N PRO A 137 8.25 -16.24 4.12
CA PRO A 137 8.01 -14.94 4.74
C PRO A 137 6.73 -14.90 5.59
N ASP A 138 5.67 -15.57 5.14
CA ASP A 138 4.41 -15.65 5.89
C ASP A 138 4.59 -16.44 7.19
N ALA A 139 5.28 -17.58 7.12
CA ALA A 139 5.58 -18.36 8.31
C ALA A 139 6.42 -17.56 9.32
N VAL A 140 7.39 -16.76 8.84
CA VAL A 140 8.23 -15.92 9.69
C VAL A 140 7.40 -14.83 10.38
N MET A 141 6.59 -14.09 9.62
CA MET A 141 5.73 -13.04 10.19
C MET A 141 4.75 -13.61 11.22
N MET A 142 4.17 -14.77 10.96
CA MET A 142 3.25 -15.44 11.88
C MET A 142 3.96 -15.95 13.14
N CYS A 143 5.14 -16.56 13.00
CA CYS A 143 5.92 -17.05 14.14
C CYS A 143 6.49 -15.93 15.00
N LEU A 144 6.76 -14.76 14.44
CA LEU A 144 7.28 -13.61 15.20
C LEU A 144 6.20 -12.67 15.70
N ALA A 145 4.94 -12.89 15.37
CA ALA A 145 3.83 -12.05 15.84
C ALA A 145 3.79 -11.97 17.38
N SER A 146 3.61 -10.75 17.88
CA SER A 146 3.53 -10.43 19.31
C SER A 146 4.76 -10.88 20.12
N THR A 147 5.95 -10.91 19.49
CA THR A 147 7.20 -11.26 20.18
C THR A 147 8.11 -10.05 20.44
N GLY A 148 7.69 -8.87 19.99
CA GLY A 148 8.48 -7.65 19.94
C GLY A 148 9.29 -7.55 18.65
N LEU A 149 9.91 -6.39 18.43
CA LEU A 149 10.75 -6.16 17.26
C LEU A 149 12.11 -6.87 17.36
N GLY A 150 12.75 -7.06 16.19
CA GLY A 150 14.07 -7.65 16.08
C GLY A 150 14.14 -9.15 16.38
N ARG A 151 15.36 -9.61 16.69
CA ARG A 151 15.70 -11.02 16.95
C ARG A 151 16.72 -11.17 18.08
N THR A 152 16.48 -10.46 19.18
CA THR A 152 17.43 -10.38 20.31
C THR A 152 17.13 -11.39 21.41
N LYS A 153 15.89 -11.86 21.51
CA LYS A 153 15.46 -12.81 22.55
C LYS A 153 15.62 -14.26 22.05
N PRO A 154 16.06 -15.22 22.89
CA PRO A 154 16.17 -16.64 22.50
C PRO A 154 14.86 -17.21 21.93
N LYS A 155 13.71 -16.79 22.48
CA LYS A 155 12.38 -17.17 21.97
C LYS A 155 12.16 -16.73 20.53
N GLN A 156 12.52 -15.49 20.17
CA GLN A 156 12.41 -14.99 18.79
C GLN A 156 13.30 -15.77 17.83
N VAL A 157 14.53 -16.10 18.26
CA VAL A 157 15.47 -16.89 17.44
C VAL A 157 14.91 -18.28 17.17
N GLY A 158 14.36 -18.96 18.19
CA GLY A 158 13.73 -20.27 18.03
C GLY A 158 12.51 -20.25 17.11
N LEU A 159 11.63 -19.25 17.26
CA LEU A 159 10.45 -19.08 16.41
C LEU A 159 10.82 -18.76 14.96
N TYR A 160 11.82 -17.92 14.74
CA TYR A 160 12.37 -17.63 13.42
C TYR A 160 12.94 -18.90 12.76
N ALA A 161 13.74 -19.69 13.48
CA ALA A 161 14.28 -20.95 12.97
C ALA A 161 13.17 -21.96 12.64
N MET A 162 12.12 -22.03 13.45
CA MET A 162 10.95 -22.87 13.18
C MET A 162 10.23 -22.45 11.89
N ALA A 163 10.03 -21.15 11.69
CA ALA A 163 9.40 -20.60 10.50
C ALA A 163 10.17 -20.92 9.21
N LEU A 164 11.50 -20.84 9.25
CA LEU A 164 12.36 -21.20 8.11
C LEU A 164 12.20 -22.67 7.67
N ASN A 165 11.69 -23.53 8.55
CA ASN A 165 11.50 -24.96 8.30
C ASN A 165 10.02 -25.33 8.05
N CYS A 166 9.24 -24.45 7.44
CA CYS A 166 7.81 -24.68 7.17
C CYS A 166 7.49 -25.79 6.13
N GLY A 167 8.50 -26.35 5.47
CA GLY A 167 8.34 -27.43 4.48
C GLY A 167 7.99 -26.97 3.06
N SER A 168 7.66 -27.93 2.19
CA SER A 168 7.18 -27.71 0.82
C SER A 168 5.96 -28.61 0.53
N PRO A 169 4.74 -28.06 0.34
CA PRO A 169 4.42 -26.62 0.38
C PRO A 169 4.65 -26.03 1.78
N CYS A 170 4.95 -24.72 1.85
CA CYS A 170 5.20 -24.05 3.12
C CYS A 170 3.92 -23.97 3.94
N VAL A 171 3.93 -24.60 5.13
CA VAL A 171 2.80 -24.56 6.07
C VAL A 171 3.26 -23.92 7.37
N VAL A 172 2.55 -22.87 7.82
CA VAL A 172 2.87 -22.21 9.08
C VAL A 172 2.88 -23.23 10.23
N PRO A 173 3.98 -23.33 11.00
CA PRO A 173 4.10 -24.27 12.11
C PRO A 173 2.96 -24.09 13.12
N LYS A 174 2.43 -25.19 13.67
CA LYS A 174 1.29 -25.14 14.62
C LYS A 174 1.47 -24.13 15.76
N PRO A 175 2.63 -24.01 16.43
CA PRO A 175 2.81 -23.05 17.51
C PRO A 175 2.72 -21.58 17.10
N CYS A 176 2.82 -21.29 15.79
CA CYS A 176 2.82 -19.94 15.24
C CYS A 176 1.48 -19.55 14.61
N ARG A 177 0.51 -20.47 14.56
CA ARG A 177 -0.80 -20.18 14.00
C ARG A 177 -1.55 -19.30 14.99
N GLN A 178 -2.05 -18.17 14.50
CA GLN A 178 -2.98 -17.35 15.27
C GLN A 178 -4.29 -18.13 15.44
N PRO A 179 -4.95 -18.02 16.61
CA PRO A 179 -6.21 -18.72 16.90
C PRO A 179 -7.36 -18.32 15.99
#